data_AF-A0A317FTJ3-F1
#
_entry.id   AF-A0A317FTJ3-F1
#
_cell.length_a   1.000
_cell.length_b   1.000
_cell.length_c   1.000
_cell.angle_alpha   90.00
_cell.angle_beta   90.00
_cell.angle_gamma   90.00
#
_symmetry.space_group_name_H-M   'P 1'
#
loop_
_entity.id
_entity.type
_entity.pdbx_description
1 polymer ?
#
loop_
_entity_poly.entity_id
_entity_poly.type
_entity_poly.pdbx_seq_one_letter_code
_entity_poly.pdbx_strand_id
1 'polypeptide(L)'
;MAGEKKWQKFNVIALDATFKANKQQQFAYQGVGGALALVEMVPCGWSQVSHEIAASIDFSKHNQLAGMLTRLAEKTENKIDLIFAPGNGVDDDSWLNNLQLLTSLIDEHTYYELPNYKLGKIGALEGLVNLYQLTTSPAIVEHFSHALMLSQEQAKHQGAASYLWISEEVHS
;
A
#
# COMPACT_ATOMS: atom_id res chain seq x y z
N MET A 1 -0.68 22.33 -27.33
CA MET A 1 -0.82 22.14 -25.87
C MET A 1 -2.09 21.34 -25.65
N ALA A 2 -1.96 20.06 -25.31
CA ALA A 2 -3.11 19.22 -25.00
C ALA A 2 -3.71 19.72 -23.68
N GLY A 3 -4.96 20.16 -23.69
CA GLY A 3 -5.63 20.62 -22.48
C GLY A 3 -5.60 19.51 -21.42
N GLU A 4 -5.04 19.82 -20.26
CA GLU A 4 -5.07 18.93 -19.10
C GLU A 4 -6.53 18.60 -18.81
N LYS A 5 -6.95 17.38 -19.17
CA LYS A 5 -8.18 16.82 -18.62
C LYS A 5 -7.97 16.71 -17.12
N LYS A 6 -8.55 17.63 -16.35
CA LYS A 6 -8.68 17.48 -14.91
C LYS A 6 -9.62 16.31 -14.65
N TRP A 7 -9.07 15.11 -14.51
CA TRP A 7 -9.81 13.91 -14.19
C TRP A 7 -10.41 14.07 -12.78
N GLN A 8 -11.67 14.50 -12.70
CA GLN A 8 -12.39 14.63 -11.42
C GLN A 8 -12.96 13.29 -10.97
N LYS A 9 -13.38 12.45 -11.91
CA LYS A 9 -13.92 11.10 -11.68
C LYS A 9 -13.50 10.18 -12.80
N PHE A 10 -13.10 8.95 -12.47
CA PHE A 10 -12.75 7.93 -13.45
C PHE A 10 -13.04 6.53 -12.94
N ASN A 11 -13.42 5.65 -13.86
CA ASN A 11 -13.58 4.23 -13.56
C ASN A 11 -12.21 3.55 -13.61
N VAL A 12 -11.84 2.88 -12.53
CA VAL A 12 -10.72 1.96 -12.49
C VAL A 12 -11.28 0.54 -12.57
N ILE A 13 -10.78 -0.20 -13.56
CA ILE A 13 -11.01 -1.63 -13.67
C ILE A 13 -9.69 -2.30 -13.31
N ALA A 14 -9.71 -3.13 -12.28
CA ALA A 14 -8.60 -3.98 -11.92
C ALA A 14 -9.04 -5.44 -12.13
N LEU A 15 -8.20 -6.21 -12.81
CA LEU A 15 -8.41 -7.62 -13.12
C LEU A 15 -7.14 -8.37 -12.73
N ASP A 16 -7.27 -9.41 -11.93
CA ASP A 16 -6.11 -10.21 -11.54
C ASP A 16 -6.49 -11.66 -11.23
N ALA A 17 -5.49 -12.54 -11.30
CA ALA A 17 -5.59 -13.88 -10.77
C ALA A 17 -5.72 -13.80 -9.24
N THR A 18 -6.66 -14.57 -8.70
CA THR A 18 -6.91 -14.62 -7.26
C THR A 18 -6.46 -15.95 -6.70
N PHE A 19 -5.84 -15.91 -5.52
CA PHE A 19 -5.37 -17.11 -4.84
C PHE A 19 -5.77 -17.08 -3.37
N LYS A 20 -6.18 -18.23 -2.83
CA LYS A 20 -6.53 -18.38 -1.41
C LYS A 20 -5.65 -19.43 -0.75
N ALA A 21 -5.26 -19.17 0.50
CA ALA A 21 -4.52 -20.16 1.29
C ALA A 21 -5.39 -21.41 1.51
N ASN A 22 -4.83 -22.59 1.24
CA ASN A 22 -5.43 -23.88 1.54
C ASN A 22 -5.06 -24.36 2.95
N LYS A 23 -5.55 -25.53 3.37
CA LYS A 23 -5.27 -26.12 4.69
C LYS A 23 -3.78 -26.43 4.91
N GLN A 24 -2.99 -26.49 3.84
CA GLN A 24 -1.55 -26.72 3.83
C GLN A 24 -0.75 -25.41 3.76
N GLN A 25 -1.40 -24.25 3.96
CA GLN A 25 -0.79 -22.91 3.87
C GLN A 25 -0.19 -22.59 2.48
N GLN A 26 -0.64 -23.28 1.44
CA GLN A 26 -0.27 -22.99 0.06
C GLN A 26 -1.34 -22.14 -0.61
N PHE A 27 -0.94 -21.18 -1.43
CA PHE A 27 -1.86 -20.37 -2.23
C PHE A 27 -2.38 -21.17 -3.42
N ALA A 28 -3.67 -21.52 -3.40
CA ALA A 28 -4.34 -22.23 -4.49
C ALA A 28 -5.09 -21.23 -5.39
N TYR A 29 -4.91 -21.35 -6.71
CA TYR A 29 -5.61 -20.54 -7.69
C TYR A 29 -7.13 -20.69 -7.55
N GLN A 30 -7.84 -19.56 -7.54
CA GLN A 30 -9.31 -19.49 -7.39
C GLN A 30 -10.02 -19.02 -8.67
N GLY A 31 -9.29 -18.45 -9.63
CA GLY A 31 -9.87 -17.86 -10.83
C GLY A 31 -9.37 -16.43 -11.06
N VAL A 32 -10.03 -15.74 -11.99
CA VAL A 32 -9.81 -14.31 -12.25
C VAL A 32 -10.85 -13.50 -11.47
N GLY A 33 -10.38 -12.61 -10.62
CA GLY A 33 -11.19 -11.62 -9.92
C GLY A 33 -11.17 -10.28 -10.65
N GLY A 34 -12.25 -9.51 -10.52
CA GLY A 34 -12.33 -8.17 -11.07
C GLY A 34 -13.01 -7.21 -10.10
N ALA A 35 -12.46 -5.99 -10.01
CA ALA A 35 -13.12 -4.87 -9.36
C ALA A 35 -13.29 -3.72 -10.35
N LEU A 36 -14.49 -3.13 -10.31
CA LEU A 36 -14.77 -1.84 -10.92
C LEU A 36 -14.97 -0.85 -9.77
N ALA A 37 -14.10 0.15 -9.70
CA ALA A 37 -14.20 1.22 -8.73
C ALA A 37 -14.37 2.56 -9.46
N LEU A 38 -15.32 3.38 -9.01
CA LEU A 38 -15.34 4.79 -9.39
C LEU A 38 -14.38 5.51 -8.43
N VAL A 39 -13.28 6.02 -8.97
CA VAL A 39 -12.35 6.87 -8.23
C VAL A 39 -12.76 8.31 -8.48
N GLU A 40 -12.98 9.03 -7.38
CA GLU A 40 -13.27 10.46 -7.39
C GLU A 40 -12.15 11.20 -6.68
N MET A 41 -11.64 12.24 -7.33
CA MET A 41 -10.72 13.17 -6.71
C MET A 41 -11.53 14.11 -5.81
N VAL A 42 -11.68 13.71 -4.54
CA VAL A 42 -12.27 14.56 -3.51
C VAL A 42 -11.18 15.28 -2.72
N PRO A 43 -11.40 16.55 -2.30
CA PRO A 43 -10.67 17.13 -1.19
C PRO A 43 -11.00 16.31 0.06
N CYS A 44 -10.12 15.38 0.43
CA CYS A 44 -10.11 14.77 1.75
C CYS A 44 -8.75 15.09 2.38
N GLY A 45 -8.64 15.09 3.70
CA GLY A 45 -7.43 15.57 4.40
C GLY A 45 -6.20 14.66 4.26
N TRP A 46 -6.09 13.88 3.18
CA TRP A 46 -4.88 13.15 2.83
C TRP A 46 -3.84 14.03 2.15
N SER A 47 -2.57 13.82 2.50
CA SER A 47 -1.42 14.38 1.80
C SER A 47 -0.40 13.27 1.58
N GLN A 48 -0.04 13.03 0.32
CA GLN A 48 1.07 12.12 0.01
C GLN A 48 2.38 12.79 0.43
N VAL A 49 3.04 12.22 1.43
CA VAL A 49 4.27 12.77 2.00
C VAL A 49 5.48 12.30 1.20
N SER A 50 5.47 11.04 0.77
CA SER A 50 6.53 10.50 -0.09
C SER A 50 6.01 9.36 -0.96
N HIS A 51 6.66 9.19 -2.10
CA HIS A 51 6.41 8.09 -3.01
C HIS A 51 7.69 7.71 -3.74
N GLU A 52 7.95 6.42 -3.81
CA GLU A 52 9.04 5.89 -4.60
C GLU A 52 8.61 4.59 -5.28
N ILE A 53 9.01 4.43 -6.54
CA ILE A 53 8.86 3.20 -7.34
C ILE A 53 10.20 2.87 -7.97
N ALA A 54 10.61 1.61 -7.86
CA ALA A 54 11.84 1.12 -8.48
C ALA A 54 11.58 -0.19 -9.25
N ALA A 55 12.20 -0.33 -10.43
CA ALA A 55 12.07 -1.53 -11.25
C ALA A 55 12.88 -2.69 -10.64
N SER A 56 12.23 -3.82 -10.37
CA SER A 56 12.85 -4.96 -9.70
C SER A 56 13.38 -5.98 -10.70
N ILE A 57 14.68 -5.89 -10.99
CA ILE A 57 15.35 -6.76 -11.97
C ILE A 57 15.83 -8.08 -11.32
N ASP A 58 16.11 -8.08 -10.01
CA ASP A 58 16.46 -9.28 -9.22
C ASP A 58 16.28 -9.01 -7.71
N PHE A 59 15.21 -9.55 -7.10
CA PHE A 59 14.90 -9.35 -5.67
C PHE A 59 16.00 -9.88 -4.75
N SER A 60 16.67 -10.95 -5.15
CA SER A 60 17.71 -11.58 -4.35
C SER A 60 19.02 -10.78 -4.34
N LYS A 61 19.27 -10.00 -5.41
CA LYS A 61 20.50 -9.21 -5.56
C LYS A 61 20.33 -7.72 -5.30
N HIS A 62 19.10 -7.20 -5.37
CA HIS A 62 18.82 -5.77 -5.23
C HIS A 62 17.65 -5.53 -4.27
N ASN A 63 17.99 -5.20 -3.02
CA ASN A 63 17.03 -4.84 -1.98
C ASN A 63 16.59 -3.37 -2.14
N GLN A 64 15.83 -3.08 -3.19
CA GLN A 64 15.33 -1.73 -3.47
C GLN A 64 14.44 -1.22 -2.35
N LEU A 65 13.59 -2.08 -1.79
CA LEU A 65 12.73 -1.77 -0.65
C LEU A 65 13.55 -1.24 0.54
N ALA A 66 14.68 -1.85 0.87
CA ALA A 66 15.54 -1.32 1.93
C ALA A 66 15.99 0.12 1.65
N GLY A 67 16.45 0.41 0.43
CA GLY A 67 16.84 1.78 0.07
C GLY A 67 15.69 2.77 0.16
N MET A 68 14.48 2.35 -0.23
CA MET A 68 13.26 3.16 -0.14
C MET A 68 12.88 3.43 1.31
N LEU A 69 12.92 2.41 2.18
CA LEU A 69 12.64 2.56 3.60
C LEU A 69 13.69 3.40 4.34
N THR A 70 14.97 3.25 4.01
CA THR A 70 16.03 4.10 4.57
C THR A 70 15.78 5.58 4.23
N ARG A 71 15.51 5.90 2.97
CA ARG A 71 15.21 7.28 2.57
C ARG A 71 13.93 7.81 3.22
N LEU A 72 12.94 6.95 3.42
CA LEU A 72 11.71 7.32 4.11
C LEU A 72 11.97 7.66 5.58
N ALA A 73 12.79 6.84 6.26
CA ALA A 73 13.25 7.08 7.63
C ALA A 73 14.07 8.36 7.78
N GLU A 74 14.85 8.73 6.76
CA GLU A 74 15.65 9.96 6.75
C GLU A 74 14.83 11.23 6.48
N LYS A 75 13.72 11.11 5.74
CA LYS A 75 12.92 12.26 5.28
C LYS A 75 11.68 12.55 6.11
N THR A 76 11.28 11.61 6.96
CA THR A 76 10.07 11.69 7.77
C THR A 76 10.43 11.75 9.24
N GLU A 77 9.86 12.71 9.97
CA GLU A 77 10.02 12.80 11.43
C GLU A 77 8.83 12.19 12.17
N ASN A 78 7.71 11.98 11.48
CA ASN A 78 6.47 11.46 12.06
C ASN A 78 6.52 9.95 12.28
N LYS A 79 5.97 9.51 13.42
CA LYS A 79 5.69 8.10 13.67
C LYS A 79 4.69 7.55 12.65
N ILE A 80 4.86 6.28 12.29
CA ILE A 80 3.97 5.55 11.41
C ILE A 80 2.94 4.84 12.29
N ASP A 81 1.68 5.22 12.13
CA ASP A 81 0.56 4.67 12.89
C ASP A 81 0.05 3.37 12.25
N LEU A 82 0.13 3.26 10.93
CA LEU A 82 -0.46 2.17 10.15
C LEU A 82 0.47 1.73 9.01
N ILE A 83 0.71 0.43 8.88
CA ILE A 83 1.43 -0.17 7.75
C ILE A 83 0.51 -1.12 7.01
N PHE A 84 0.30 -0.88 5.71
CA PHE A 84 -0.27 -1.89 4.82
C PHE A 84 0.85 -2.77 4.29
N ALA A 85 0.76 -4.07 4.57
CA ALA A 85 1.69 -5.05 4.03
C ALA A 85 1.59 -5.11 2.50
N PRO A 86 2.70 -5.42 1.82
CA PRO A 86 2.67 -5.73 0.41
C PRO A 86 1.96 -7.07 0.23
N GLY A 87 0.89 -7.11 -0.54
CA GLY A 87 0.10 -8.31 -0.78
C GLY A 87 0.14 -8.84 -2.20
N ASN A 88 1.00 -8.25 -3.03
CA ASN A 88 1.39 -8.84 -4.30
C ASN A 88 2.80 -9.40 -4.27
N GLY A 89 3.00 -10.52 -4.98
CA GLY A 89 4.34 -10.99 -5.35
C GLY A 89 5.30 -11.39 -4.22
N VAL A 90 4.91 -11.36 -2.95
CA VAL A 90 5.77 -11.88 -1.89
C VAL A 90 5.42 -13.35 -1.68
N ASP A 91 6.34 -14.23 -2.08
CA ASP A 91 6.30 -15.66 -1.77
C ASP A 91 6.92 -15.94 -0.39
N ASP A 92 7.47 -14.91 0.24
CA ASP A 92 8.04 -14.91 1.58
C ASP A 92 7.71 -13.61 2.32
N ASP A 93 8.01 -13.54 3.61
CA ASP A 93 7.81 -12.33 4.40
C ASP A 93 9.08 -11.47 4.44
N SER A 94 9.91 -11.48 3.38
CA SER A 94 11.22 -10.80 3.36
C SER A 94 11.13 -9.29 3.59
N TRP A 95 10.00 -8.67 3.27
CA TRP A 95 9.73 -7.25 3.56
C TRP A 95 9.77 -6.94 5.07
N LEU A 96 9.40 -7.90 5.94
CA LEU A 96 9.48 -7.75 7.40
C LEU A 96 10.92 -7.50 7.85
N ASN A 97 11.90 -8.12 7.19
CA ASN A 97 13.33 -7.91 7.51
C ASN A 97 13.79 -6.47 7.23
N ASN A 98 13.09 -5.75 6.35
CA ASN A 98 13.40 -4.36 6.04
C ASN A 98 12.70 -3.38 7.00
N LEU A 99 11.67 -3.81 7.75
CA LEU A 99 10.98 -2.93 8.71
C LEU A 99 11.88 -2.43 9.83
N GLN A 100 12.96 -3.15 10.16
CA GLN A 100 13.95 -2.68 11.13
C GLN A 100 14.60 -1.35 10.73
N LEU A 101 14.60 -1.02 9.42
CA LEU A 101 15.11 0.25 8.91
C LEU A 101 14.19 1.43 9.28
N LEU A 102 12.96 1.14 9.70
CA LEU A 102 11.98 2.12 10.17
C LEU A 102 11.88 2.17 11.70
N THR A 103 12.83 1.60 12.45
CA THR A 103 12.80 1.56 13.93
C THR A 103 12.69 2.94 14.59
N SER A 104 13.13 4.01 13.92
CA SER A 104 12.91 5.38 14.38
C SER A 104 11.45 5.85 14.23
N LEU A 105 10.67 5.24 13.35
CA LEU A 105 9.33 5.64 12.96
C LEU A 105 8.22 4.68 13.43
N ILE A 106 8.53 3.42 13.70
CA ILE A 106 7.57 2.43 14.21
C ILE A 106 7.75 2.21 15.72
N ASP A 107 6.67 1.83 16.39
CA ASP A 107 6.67 1.45 17.80
C ASP A 107 5.56 0.41 18.10
N GLU A 108 5.33 0.10 19.38
CA GLU A 108 4.32 -0.86 19.80
C GLU A 108 2.88 -0.47 19.45
N HIS A 109 2.63 0.79 19.08
CA HIS A 109 1.32 1.30 18.67
C HIS A 109 1.14 1.28 17.16
N THR A 110 2.19 1.01 16.38
CA THR A 110 2.08 0.84 14.92
C THR A 110 1.19 -0.35 14.60
N TYR A 111 0.08 -0.09 13.92
CA TYR A 111 -0.86 -1.09 13.45
C TYR A 111 -0.45 -1.67 12.10
N TYR A 112 -0.73 -2.95 11.89
CA TYR A 112 -0.42 -3.65 10.64
C TYR A 112 -1.71 -4.14 9.99
N GLU A 113 -2.02 -3.59 8.82
CA GLU A 113 -3.05 -4.12 7.95
C GLU A 113 -2.46 -5.14 6.99
N LEU A 114 -3.05 -6.33 7.01
CA LEU A 114 -2.58 -7.53 6.32
C LEU A 114 -3.65 -8.06 5.33
N PRO A 115 -4.06 -7.29 4.30
CA PRO A 115 -5.17 -7.64 3.42
C PRO A 115 -4.98 -8.97 2.72
N ASN A 116 -3.76 -9.27 2.27
CA ASN A 116 -3.41 -10.52 1.60
C ASN A 116 -3.61 -11.78 2.47
N TYR A 117 -3.42 -11.69 3.78
CA TYR A 117 -3.69 -12.81 4.69
C TYR A 117 -5.19 -12.98 4.95
N LYS A 118 -5.97 -11.89 4.91
CA LYS A 118 -7.42 -11.90 5.10
C LYS A 118 -8.17 -12.32 3.82
N LEU A 119 -7.76 -11.80 2.67
CA LEU A 119 -8.48 -11.86 1.40
C LEU A 119 -7.82 -12.79 0.37
N GLY A 120 -6.59 -13.24 0.62
CA GLY A 120 -5.76 -13.95 -0.35
C GLY A 120 -4.92 -13.00 -1.21
N LYS A 121 -4.11 -13.56 -2.12
CA LYS A 121 -3.36 -12.77 -3.10
C LYS A 121 -4.34 -12.25 -4.16
N ILE A 122 -4.57 -10.94 -4.15
CA ILE A 122 -5.58 -10.28 -5.00
C ILE A 122 -4.98 -9.34 -6.04
N GLY A 123 -3.66 -9.35 -6.23
CA GLY A 123 -3.16 -8.65 -7.41
C GLY A 123 -3.16 -7.14 -7.26
N ALA A 124 -3.23 -6.49 -8.41
CA ALA A 124 -3.42 -5.05 -8.53
C ALA A 124 -4.69 -4.53 -7.79
N LEU A 125 -5.61 -5.42 -7.40
CA LEU A 125 -6.79 -5.06 -6.60
C LEU A 125 -6.43 -4.55 -5.21
N GLU A 126 -5.27 -4.94 -4.67
CA GLU A 126 -4.89 -4.60 -3.31
C GLU A 126 -4.72 -3.09 -3.11
N GLY A 127 -4.13 -2.38 -4.08
CA GLY A 127 -3.99 -0.92 -3.99
C GLY A 127 -5.33 -0.22 -3.84
N LEU A 128 -6.36 -0.71 -4.52
CA LEU A 128 -7.74 -0.20 -4.41
C LEU A 128 -8.36 -0.56 -3.05
N VAL A 129 -8.13 -1.77 -2.56
CA VAL A 129 -8.63 -2.23 -1.24
C VAL A 129 -8.00 -1.42 -0.11
N ASN A 130 -6.69 -1.14 -0.18
CA ASN A 130 -5.99 -0.36 0.84
C ASN A 130 -6.43 1.11 0.80
N LEU A 131 -6.58 1.69 -0.39
CA LEU A 131 -7.12 3.03 -0.55
C LEU A 131 -8.56 3.15 -0.02
N TYR A 132 -9.41 2.17 -0.33
CA TYR A 132 -10.76 2.11 0.20
C TYR A 132 -10.76 2.05 1.73
N GLN A 133 -9.95 1.17 2.33
CA GLN A 133 -9.80 1.09 3.78
C GLN A 133 -9.33 2.41 4.41
N LEU A 134 -8.33 3.07 3.82
CA LEU A 134 -7.85 4.36 4.30
C LEU A 134 -8.92 5.46 4.27
N THR A 135 -9.85 5.40 3.32
CA THR A 135 -10.82 6.47 3.10
C THR A 135 -12.19 6.22 3.72
N THR A 136 -12.54 4.96 4.01
CA THR A 136 -13.88 4.60 4.45
C THR A 136 -13.95 3.77 5.72
N SER A 137 -12.85 3.19 6.20
CA SER A 137 -12.87 2.37 7.41
C SER A 137 -12.89 3.25 8.67
N PRO A 138 -13.95 3.25 9.50
CA PRO A 138 -13.97 4.05 10.72
C PRO A 138 -12.83 3.68 11.67
N ALA A 139 -12.48 2.38 11.73
CA ALA A 139 -11.38 1.87 12.54
C ALA A 139 -10.00 2.43 12.13
N ILE A 140 -9.87 2.96 10.91
CA ILE A 140 -8.64 3.60 10.44
C ILE A 140 -8.77 5.12 10.48
N VAL A 141 -9.83 5.65 9.87
CA VAL A 141 -10.08 7.09 9.71
C VAL A 141 -10.15 7.83 11.05
N GLU A 142 -10.66 7.17 12.09
CA GLU A 142 -10.83 7.78 13.43
C GLU A 142 -9.61 7.60 14.35
N HIS A 143 -8.62 6.77 13.96
CA HIS A 143 -7.58 6.31 14.87
C HIS A 143 -6.15 6.48 14.36
N PHE A 144 -5.92 6.58 13.05
CA PHE A 144 -4.58 6.64 12.47
C PHE A 144 -4.42 7.85 11.57
N SER A 145 -3.26 8.50 11.67
CA SER A 145 -2.92 9.67 10.84
C SER A 145 -1.82 9.33 9.83
N HIS A 146 -0.81 8.55 10.18
CA HIS A 146 0.32 8.29 9.30
C HIS A 146 0.28 6.85 8.79
N ALA A 147 0.00 6.70 7.50
CA ALA A 147 -0.08 5.40 6.85
C ALA A 147 1.09 5.20 5.88
N LEU A 148 1.79 4.08 6.04
CA LEU A 148 2.77 3.57 5.09
C LEU A 148 2.13 2.45 4.27
N MET A 149 2.06 2.64 2.96
CA MET A 149 1.68 1.60 2.02
C MET A 149 2.92 1.04 1.33
N LEU A 150 3.11 -0.27 1.46
CA LEU A 150 4.14 -1.00 0.74
C LEU A 150 3.49 -1.81 -0.38
N SER A 151 4.14 -1.83 -1.54
CA SER A 151 3.73 -2.65 -2.68
C SER A 151 4.93 -3.36 -3.25
N GLN A 152 4.74 -4.62 -3.61
CA GLN A 152 5.76 -5.45 -4.23
C GLN A 152 5.11 -6.18 -5.41
N GLU A 153 5.66 -6.05 -6.60
CA GLU A 153 5.20 -6.78 -7.78
C GLU A 153 6.36 -7.62 -8.33
N GLN A 154 6.19 -8.95 -8.34
CA GLN A 154 7.23 -9.84 -8.87
C GLN A 154 7.63 -9.46 -10.30
N ALA A 155 8.94 -9.44 -10.54
CA ALA A 155 9.58 -9.18 -11.82
C ALA A 155 9.23 -7.84 -12.51
N LYS A 156 8.60 -6.90 -11.80
CA LYS A 156 8.21 -5.60 -12.35
C LYS A 156 8.71 -4.45 -11.50
N HIS A 157 8.08 -4.22 -10.34
CA HIS A 157 8.34 -3.01 -9.55
C HIS A 157 8.21 -3.26 -8.04
N GLN A 158 8.91 -2.44 -7.26
CA GLN A 158 8.69 -2.24 -5.83
C GLN A 158 8.21 -0.80 -5.61
N GLY A 159 7.27 -0.62 -4.68
CA GLY A 159 6.65 0.66 -4.37
C GLY A 159 6.56 0.89 -2.86
N ALA A 160 6.83 2.11 -2.43
CA ALA A 160 6.53 2.57 -1.08
C ALA A 160 5.90 3.96 -1.18
N ALA A 161 4.82 4.17 -0.45
CA ALA A 161 4.16 5.46 -0.38
C ALA A 161 3.75 5.75 1.06
N SER A 162 4.11 6.92 1.55
CA SER A 162 3.68 7.41 2.86
C SER A 162 2.64 8.50 2.68
N TYR A 163 1.59 8.39 3.47
CA TYR A 163 0.47 9.31 3.49
C TYR A 163 0.28 9.84 4.90
N LEU A 164 0.02 11.14 4.99
CA LEU A 164 -0.52 11.77 6.18
C LEU A 164 -2.02 11.96 5.96
N TRP A 165 -2.81 11.47 6.89
CA TRP A 165 -4.23 11.63 7.01
C TRP A 165 -4.50 12.64 8.12
N ILE A 166 -5.14 13.74 7.74
CA ILE A 166 -5.61 14.78 8.64
C ILE A 166 -7.13 14.65 8.60
N SER A 167 -7.74 14.19 9.70
CA SER A 167 -9.20 14.07 9.78
C SER A 167 -9.82 15.47 9.96
N GLU A 168 -9.73 16.32 8.95
CA GLU A 168 -10.48 17.56 8.79
C GLU A 168 -10.16 18.09 7.39
N GLU A 169 -11.17 18.49 6.63
CA GLU A 169 -10.95 19.58 5.68
C GLU A 169 -10.36 20.70 6.52
N VAL A 170 -9.06 20.97 6.38
CA VAL A 170 -8.46 22.15 6.98
C VAL A 170 -9.26 23.32 6.44
N HIS A 171 -10.17 23.83 7.28
CA HIS A 171 -11.07 24.91 6.94
C HIS A 171 -10.21 26.04 6.41
N SER A 172 -10.30 26.26 5.09
CA SER A 172 -9.71 27.40 4.41
C SER A 172 -10.77 28.49 4.29
#